data_AF-A0A369KKB9-F1
#
_entry.id   AF-A0A369KKB9-F1
#
_cell.length_a   1.000
_cell.length_b   1.000
_cell.length_c   1.000
_cell.angle_alpha   90.00
_cell.angle_beta   90.00
_cell.angle_gamma   90.00
#
_symmetry.space_group_name_H-M   'P 1'
#
loop_
_entity.id
_entity.type
_entity.pdbx_description
1 polymer ?
#
loop_
_entity_poly.entity_id
_entity_poly.type
_entity_poly.pdbx_seq_one_letter_code
_entity_poly.pdbx_strand_id
1 'polypeptide(L)' 'MRGIPKKKKGIGLKVAGKSRRVFKANVHRQRVWIPELGRPVLLCVSAAGLRTLEKAGSRKLLSRLRRNPNRKRRRR' A
#
# COMPACT_ATOMS: atom_id res chain seq x y z
N MET A 1 14.60 -26.64 -31.68
CA MET A 1 13.88 -25.37 -31.91
C MET A 1 13.36 -24.79 -30.59
N ARG A 2 13.70 -23.54 -30.28
CA ARG A 2 13.28 -22.83 -29.05
C ARG A 2 12.02 -22.00 -29.35
N GLY A 3 11.07 -21.91 -28.42
CA GLY A 3 9.79 -21.19 -28.62
C GLY A 3 8.59 -22.07 -29.02
N ILE A 4 8.81 -23.37 -29.19
CA ILE A 4 7.74 -24.36 -29.42
C ILE A 4 7.10 -24.76 -28.07
N PRO A 5 5.78 -24.99 -27.98
CA PRO A 5 5.15 -25.51 -26.77
C PRO A 5 5.75 -26.84 -26.33
N LYS A 6 5.85 -27.07 -25.02
CA LYS A 6 6.48 -28.29 -24.46
C LYS A 6 5.81 -29.59 -24.95
N LYS A 7 4.49 -29.56 -25.25
CA LYS A 7 3.73 -30.64 -25.89
C LYS A 7 4.31 -31.07 -27.25
N LYS A 8 4.85 -30.14 -28.03
CA LYS A 8 5.53 -30.40 -29.32
C LYS A 8 7.04 -30.60 -29.14
N LYS A 9 7.49 -31.07 -27.96
CA LYS A 9 8.90 -31.25 -27.57
C LYS A 9 9.75 -29.97 -27.69
N GLY A 10 9.13 -28.80 -27.52
CA GLY A 10 9.81 -27.51 -27.55
C GLY A 10 10.33 -27.06 -26.19
N ILE A 11 11.38 -26.24 -26.20
CA ILE A 11 11.86 -25.50 -25.01
C ILE A 11 11.15 -24.14 -25.01
N GLY A 12 10.33 -23.89 -23.99
CA GLY A 12 9.65 -22.61 -23.83
C GLY A 12 10.66 -21.49 -23.65
N LEU A 13 10.60 -20.48 -24.52
CA LEU A 13 11.40 -19.26 -24.38
C LEU A 13 10.66 -18.30 -23.46
N LYS A 14 11.39 -17.72 -22.52
CA LYS A 14 10.88 -16.57 -21.78
C LYS A 14 10.95 -15.34 -22.69
N VAL A 15 9.82 -14.99 -23.30
CA VAL A 15 9.74 -13.93 -24.31
C VAL A 15 9.88 -12.53 -23.70
N ALA A 16 9.38 -12.32 -22.47
CA ALA A 16 9.42 -11.00 -21.82
C ALA A 16 10.71 -10.78 -21.00
N GLY A 17 11.40 -9.67 -21.30
CA GLY A 17 12.53 -9.17 -20.50
C GLY A 17 12.11 -8.82 -19.07
N LYS A 18 12.97 -9.13 -18.08
CA LYS A 18 12.78 -8.71 -16.69
C LYS A 18 13.35 -7.30 -16.52
N SER A 19 12.50 -6.28 -16.57
CA SER A 19 12.89 -4.92 -16.18
C SER A 19 12.75 -4.72 -14.68
N ARG A 20 13.71 -4.03 -14.04
CA ARG A 20 13.55 -3.59 -12.65
C ARG A 20 12.41 -2.57 -12.58
N ARG A 21 11.42 -2.82 -11.72
CA ARG A 21 10.33 -1.89 -11.43
C ARG A 21 10.09 -1.81 -9.93
N VAL A 22 9.68 -0.64 -9.46
CA VAL A 22 9.33 -0.43 -8.05
C VAL A 22 7.81 -0.43 -7.92
N PHE A 23 7.28 -1.34 -7.12
CA PHE A 23 5.86 -1.36 -6.79
C PHE A 23 5.59 -0.43 -5.61
N LYS A 24 4.93 0.70 -5.86
CA LYS A 24 4.51 1.60 -4.80
C LYS A 24 3.18 1.12 -4.22
N ALA A 25 2.97 1.35 -2.93
CA ALA A 25 1.66 1.14 -2.33
C ALA A 25 0.64 2.09 -2.97
N ASN A 26 -0.58 1.61 -3.21
CA ASN A 26 -1.67 2.45 -3.71
C ASN A 26 -2.21 3.31 -2.56
N VAL A 27 -1.61 4.47 -2.34
CA VAL A 27 -1.96 5.40 -1.26
C VAL A 27 -2.61 6.66 -1.82
N HIS A 28 -3.69 7.11 -1.19
CA HIS A 28 -4.44 8.29 -1.57
C HIS A 28 -4.63 9.22 -0.37
N ARG A 29 -4.79 10.52 -0.65
CA ARG A 29 -5.16 11.51 0.36
C ARG A 29 -6.67 11.43 0.57
N GLN A 30 -7.10 11.03 1.75
CA GLN A 30 -8.50 10.85 2.11
C GLN A 30 -8.79 11.56 3.43
N ARG A 31 -9.96 12.18 3.52
CA ARG A 31 -10.40 12.94 4.70
C ARG A 31 -11.34 12.07 5.53
N VAL A 32 -10.95 11.79 6.76
CA VAL A 32 -11.66 10.88 7.66
C VAL A 32 -12.15 11.65 8.88
N TRP A 33 -13.43 11.52 9.22
CA TRP A 33 -13.96 12.04 10.47
C TRP A 33 -13.49 11.19 11.65
N ILE A 34 -12.87 11.82 12.65
CA ILE A 34 -12.43 11.13 13.87
C ILE A 34 -13.26 11.68 15.05
N PRO A 35 -14.15 10.88 15.65
CA PRO A 35 -15.01 11.35 16.74
C PRO A 35 -14.19 11.82 17.94
N GLU A 36 -13.09 11.13 18.26
CA GLU A 36 -12.22 11.48 19.40
C GLU A 36 -11.54 12.86 19.30
N LEU A 37 -11.40 13.38 18.08
CA LEU A 37 -10.78 14.69 17.84
C LEU A 37 -11.81 15.76 17.49
N GLY A 38 -13.09 15.39 17.35
CA GLY A 38 -14.17 16.29 16.93
C GLY A 38 -13.92 16.97 15.57
N ARG A 39 -13.04 16.43 14.73
CA ARG A 39 -12.63 17.07 13.47
C ARG A 39 -12.25 16.06 12.39
N PRO A 40 -12.35 16.44 11.11
CA PRO A 40 -11.87 15.62 10.03
C PRO A 40 -10.35 15.74 9.89
N VAL A 41 -9.66 14.62 9.75
CA VAL A 41 -8.20 14.56 9.56
C VAL A 41 -7.89 14.08 8.15
N LEU A 42 -6.94 14.76 7.50
CA LEU A 42 -6.41 14.32 6.22
C LEU A 42 -5.34 13.25 6.42
N LEU A 43 -5.57 12.06 5.87
CA LEU A 43 -4.66 10.93 5.97
C LEU A 43 -4.19 10.50 4.57
N CYS A 44 -2.92 10.11 4.45
CA CYS A 44 -2.43 9.40 3.26
C CYS A 44 -2.52 7.90 3.55
N VAL A 45 -3.55 7.25 3.01
CA VAL A 45 -3.92 5.88 3.35
C VAL A 45 -4.14 5.05 2.09
N SER A 46 -3.82 3.76 2.20
CA SER A 46 -4.20 2.78 1.19
C SER A 46 -5.62 2.26 1.44
N ALA A 47 -6.18 1.57 0.45
CA ALA A 47 -7.48 0.91 0.58
C ALA A 47 -7.52 -0.09 1.77
N ALA A 48 -6.42 -0.80 2.02
CA ALA A 48 -6.31 -1.68 3.19
C ALA A 48 -6.26 -0.90 4.52
N GLY A 49 -5.67 0.29 4.52
CA GLY A 49 -5.68 1.20 5.67
C GLY A 49 -7.10 1.69 6.00
N LEU A 50 -7.91 1.99 5.00
CA LEU A 50 -9.32 2.35 5.17
C LEU A 50 -10.14 1.19 5.76
N ARG A 51 -9.98 -0.02 5.23
CA ARG A 51 -10.63 -1.23 5.79
C ARG A 51 -10.21 -1.48 7.25
N THR A 52 -8.96 -1.20 7.58
CA THR A 52 -8.46 -1.33 8.95
C THR A 52 -9.07 -0.29 9.88
N LEU A 53 -9.23 0.94 9.40
CA LEU A 53 -9.87 2.03 10.14
C LEU A 53 -11.32 1.68 10.47
N GLU A 54 -12.06 1.14 9.51
CA GLU A 54 -13.44 0.68 9.68
C GLU A 54 -13.51 -0.47 10.70
N LYS A 55 -12.67 -1.49 10.56
CA LYS A 55 -12.70 -2.67 11.45
C LYS A 55 -12.23 -2.38 12.88
N ALA A 56 -11.13 -1.66 13.04
CA ALA A 56 -10.45 -1.50 14.33
C ALA A 56 -10.80 -0.20 15.06
N GLY A 57 -11.47 0.72 14.38
CA GLY A 57 -11.78 2.06 14.88
C GLY A 57 -10.59 3.02 14.80
N SER A 58 -10.91 4.33 14.81
CA SER A 58 -9.95 5.43 14.71
C SER A 58 -8.99 5.51 15.91
N ARG A 59 -9.46 5.20 17.12
CA ARG A 59 -8.67 5.23 18.36
C ARG A 59 -7.43 4.35 18.32
N LYS A 60 -7.61 3.08 17.95
CA LYS A 60 -6.55 2.08 17.93
C LYS A 60 -5.51 2.43 16.85
N LEU A 61 -5.96 2.98 15.72
CA LEU A 61 -5.09 3.48 14.66
C LEU A 61 -4.24 4.66 15.15
N LEU A 62 -4.83 5.65 15.83
CA LEU A 62 -4.11 6.80 16.35
C LEU A 62 -3.04 6.42 17.38
N SER A 63 -3.34 5.47 18.27
CA SER A 63 -2.36 4.94 19.24
C SER A 63 -1.16 4.31 18.51
N ARG A 64 -1.41 3.49 17.48
CA ARG A 64 -0.35 2.89 16.65
C ARG A 64 0.47 3.94 15.90
N LEU A 65 -0.19 4.97 15.36
CA LEU A 65 0.49 6.05 14.64
C LEU A 65 1.39 6.88 15.58
N ARG A 66 0.95 7.14 16.81
CA ARG A 66 1.74 7.85 17.84
C ARG A 66 2.97 7.06 18.28
N ARG A 67 2.88 5.73 18.35
CA ARG A 67 3.99 4.85 18.74
C ARG A 67 5.08 4.72 17.67
N ASN A 68 4.81 5.12 16.43
CA ASN A 68 5.78 5.01 15.35
C ASN A 68 6.85 6.12 15.45
N PRO A 69 8.14 5.79 15.71
CA PRO A 69 9.20 6.77 15.90
C PRO A 69 9.64 7.46 14.60
N ASN A 70 9.25 6.95 13.43
CA ASN A 70 9.62 7.51 12.12
C ASN A 70 8.84 8.78 11.73
N ARG A 71 8.44 9.58 12.71
CA ARG A 71 7.84 10.89 12.50
C ARG A 71 8.96 11.86 12.13
N LYS A 72 9.42 11.85 10.88
CA LYS A 72 10.21 12.96 10.34
C LYS A 72 9.34 14.22 10.48
N ARG A 73 9.51 14.96 11.59
CA ARG A 73 9.04 16.33 11.69
C ARG A 73 9.72 17.02 10.51
N ARG A 74 8.96 17.36 9.46
CA ARG A 74 9.38 18.43 8.56
C ARG A 74 9.45 19.68 9.43
N ARG A 75 10.57 19.87 10.13
CA ARG A 75 10.98 21.16 10.65
C ARG A 75 11.20 22.00 9.40
N ARG A 76 10.49 23.11 9.29
CA ARG A 76 10.95 24.24 8.48
C ARG A 76 12.22 24.76 9.12
#